data_AF-A0A2N3QHI0-F1
#
_entry.id   AF-A0A2N3QHI0-F1
#
_cell.length_a   1.000
_cell.length_b   1.000
_cell.length_c   1.000
_cell.angle_alpha   90.00
_cell.angle_beta   90.00
_cell.angle_gamma   90.00
#
_symmetry.space_group_name_H-M   'P 1'
#
loop_
_entity.id
_entity.type
_entity.pdbx_description
1 polymer ?
#
loop_
_entity_poly.entity_id
_entity_poly.type
_entity_poly.pdbx_seq_one_letter_code
_entity_poly.pdbx_strand_id
1 'polypeptide(L)'
;MIGQHITHIRARIPILTDIRDRKIHLAPAGGMTGNVRPPINLAATDTLNQLHTLAITLASKSGVVPRGWTYPHAALWSRLSNSDVTAQLQARDDASDIDRILNQADQQTRHWTQPRPNLKLIGMCPDCNQPQWADEHTTGDMHLACPACHHDYVAGDLITSLYPALEWITGTATQLTRIINDTGLHVSTSLIRKYAHKHWIEPVAHDPKGRAVYRMGDVLNVWRKNLTSHP
;
A
#
# COMPACT_ATOMS: atom_id res chain seq x y z
N MET A 1 22.34 1.35 10.33
CA MET A 1 20.90 1.53 10.07
C MET A 1 20.22 0.21 9.70
N ILE A 2 20.72 -0.53 8.69
CA ILE A 2 20.29 -1.90 8.29
C ILE A 2 19.80 -2.80 9.44
N GLY A 3 20.61 -3.02 10.48
CA GLY A 3 20.26 -3.90 11.61
C GLY A 3 19.03 -3.45 12.42
N GLN A 4 18.82 -2.13 12.54
CA GLN A 4 17.63 -1.57 13.22
C GLN A 4 16.37 -1.81 12.39
N HIS A 5 16.41 -1.59 11.07
CA HIS A 5 15.27 -1.85 10.19
C HIS A 5 14.89 -3.34 10.18
N ILE A 6 15.87 -4.24 10.10
CA ILE A 6 15.64 -5.70 10.17
C ILE A 6 14.97 -6.08 11.50
N THR A 7 15.44 -5.52 12.61
CA THR A 7 14.89 -5.79 13.95
C THR A 7 13.44 -5.29 14.06
N HIS A 8 13.16 -4.09 13.58
CA HIS A 8 11.81 -3.52 13.58
C HIS A 8 10.83 -4.33 12.71
N ILE A 9 11.23 -4.69 11.49
CA ILE A 9 10.42 -5.52 10.59
C ILE A 9 10.12 -6.87 11.26
N ARG A 10 11.16 -7.53 11.81
CA ARG A 10 11.02 -8.81 12.54
C ARG A 10 9.98 -8.72 13.67
N ALA A 11 10.02 -7.66 14.47
CA ALA A 11 9.09 -7.46 15.57
C ALA A 11 7.64 -7.29 15.13
N ARG A 12 7.40 -6.79 13.90
CA ARG A 12 6.05 -6.51 13.37
C ARG A 12 5.43 -7.66 12.58
N ILE A 13 6.22 -8.64 12.12
CA ILE A 13 5.72 -9.79 11.35
C ILE A 13 4.60 -10.55 12.08
N PRO A 14 4.68 -10.84 13.41
CA PRO A 14 3.60 -11.51 14.11
C PRO A 14 2.29 -10.71 14.06
N ILE A 15 2.37 -9.39 14.28
CA ILE A 15 1.21 -8.49 14.26
C ILE A 15 0.59 -8.44 12.85
N LEU A 16 1.41 -8.34 11.81
CA LEU A 16 0.98 -8.41 10.41
C LEU A 16 0.32 -9.75 10.06
N THR A 17 0.82 -10.84 10.64
CA THR A 17 0.25 -12.19 10.49
C THR A 17 -1.13 -12.26 11.13
N ASP A 18 -1.29 -11.68 12.32
CA ASP A 18 -2.58 -11.60 13.00
C ASP A 18 -3.58 -10.68 12.27
N ILE A 19 -3.10 -9.60 11.63
CA ILE A 19 -3.91 -8.73 10.75
C ILE A 19 -4.33 -9.48 9.48
N ARG A 20 -3.41 -10.23 8.86
CA ARG A 20 -3.66 -11.09 7.69
C ARG A 20 -4.77 -12.09 8.00
N ASP A 21 -4.64 -12.78 9.13
CA ASP A 21 -5.60 -13.78 9.61
C ASP A 21 -6.87 -13.14 10.20
N ARG A 22 -6.96 -11.80 10.19
CA ARG A 22 -8.03 -11.00 10.81
C ARG A 22 -8.28 -11.33 12.29
N LYS A 23 -7.30 -11.88 13.00
CA LYS A 23 -7.32 -12.14 14.45
C LYS A 23 -7.28 -10.86 15.28
N ILE A 24 -6.68 -9.80 14.72
CA ILE A 24 -6.63 -8.47 15.32
C ILE A 24 -7.28 -7.46 14.35
N HIS A 25 -8.09 -6.55 14.91
CA HIS A 25 -8.70 -5.43 14.20
C HIS A 25 -8.07 -4.12 14.67
N LEU A 26 -7.23 -3.51 13.83
CA LEU A 26 -6.79 -2.13 14.03
C LEU A 26 -7.66 -1.26 13.12
N ALA A 27 -8.79 -0.79 13.65
CA ALA A 27 -9.68 0.10 12.92
C ALA A 27 -9.21 1.57 13.09
N PRO A 28 -9.20 2.41 12.04
CA PRO A 28 -9.46 3.82 12.25
C PRO A 28 -10.91 3.95 12.73
N ALA A 29 -11.14 4.78 13.75
CA ALA A 29 -12.46 4.95 14.34
C ALA A 29 -13.51 5.35 13.28
N GLY A 30 -14.39 4.42 12.91
CA GLY A 30 -15.57 4.71 12.07
C GLY A 30 -15.86 3.67 11.00
N GLY A 31 -16.94 2.90 11.20
CA GLY A 31 -17.67 2.24 10.11
C GLY A 31 -17.95 0.75 10.31
N MET A 32 -19.17 0.46 10.76
CA MET A 32 -19.72 -0.89 10.94
C MET A 32 -19.85 -1.72 9.65
N THR A 33 -20.08 -3.01 9.93
CA THR A 33 -20.18 -4.25 9.16
C THR A 33 -21.07 -4.25 7.91
N GLY A 34 -20.69 -5.08 6.92
CA GLY A 34 -21.55 -5.36 5.77
C GLY A 34 -20.91 -6.16 4.63
N ASN A 35 -21.13 -7.48 4.66
CA ASN A 35 -21.01 -8.49 3.61
C ASN A 35 -19.61 -9.06 3.27
N VAL A 36 -19.52 -10.39 3.47
CA VAL A 36 -18.49 -11.37 3.10
C VAL A 36 -17.13 -10.76 2.82
N ARG A 37 -16.36 -10.58 3.89
CA ARG A 37 -14.93 -10.29 3.77
C ARG A 37 -14.23 -11.60 3.43
N PRO A 38 -13.31 -11.64 2.44
CA PRO A 38 -12.46 -12.82 2.27
C PRO A 38 -11.79 -13.16 3.62
N PRO A 39 -11.56 -14.46 3.91
CA PRO A 39 -11.11 -14.93 5.22
C PRO A 39 -9.76 -14.32 5.64
N ILE A 40 -9.00 -13.78 4.67
CA ILE A 40 -7.71 -13.14 4.85
C ILE A 40 -7.75 -11.66 4.40
N ASN A 41 -6.88 -10.83 4.97
CA ASN A 41 -6.61 -9.48 4.48
C ASN A 41 -5.55 -9.53 3.36
N LEU A 42 -5.99 -9.44 2.10
CA LEU A 42 -5.13 -9.57 0.91
C LEU A 42 -3.98 -8.56 0.89
N ALA A 43 -4.20 -7.31 1.30
CA ALA A 43 -3.13 -6.30 1.33
C ALA A 43 -2.06 -6.60 2.39
N ALA A 44 -2.45 -7.18 3.54
CA ALA A 44 -1.50 -7.67 4.53
C ALA A 44 -0.78 -8.94 4.04
N THR A 45 -1.47 -9.82 3.30
CA THR A 45 -0.87 -10.98 2.62
C THR A 45 0.20 -10.54 1.62
N ASP A 46 -0.08 -9.57 0.77
CA ASP A 46 0.86 -9.07 -0.24
C ASP A 46 2.07 -8.40 0.42
N THR A 47 1.85 -7.62 1.49
CA THR A 47 2.94 -7.05 2.28
C THR A 47 3.83 -8.15 2.88
N LEU A 48 3.23 -9.21 3.46
CA LEU A 48 3.99 -10.35 3.99
C LEU A 48 4.78 -11.07 2.89
N ASN A 49 4.20 -11.26 1.70
CA ASN A 49 4.87 -11.87 0.56
C ASN A 49 6.05 -11.02 0.07
N GLN A 50 5.89 -9.70 -0.02
CA GLN A 50 6.98 -8.78 -0.36
C GLN A 50 8.13 -8.85 0.66
N LEU A 51 7.82 -8.86 1.96
CA LEU A 51 8.81 -9.04 3.02
C LEU A 51 9.50 -10.41 2.94
N HIS A 52 8.78 -11.47 2.56
CA HIS A 52 9.36 -12.79 2.39
C HIS A 52 10.36 -12.81 1.24
N THR A 53 9.99 -12.27 0.09
CA THR A 53 10.87 -12.13 -1.08
C THR A 53 12.11 -11.32 -0.71
N LEU A 54 11.94 -10.18 -0.03
CA LEU A 54 13.06 -9.37 0.44
C LEU A 54 13.99 -10.15 1.38
N ALA A 55 13.45 -10.89 2.35
CA ALA A 55 14.24 -11.69 3.28
C ALA A 55 15.05 -12.77 2.54
N ILE A 56 14.45 -13.45 1.56
CA ILE A 56 15.16 -14.44 0.73
C ILE A 56 16.29 -13.77 -0.04
N THR A 57 16.03 -12.63 -0.70
CA THR A 57 17.04 -11.91 -1.47
C THR A 57 18.21 -11.49 -0.60
N LEU A 58 17.94 -10.91 0.58
CA LEU A 58 18.98 -10.51 1.53
C LEU A 58 19.77 -11.71 2.05
N ALA A 59 19.09 -12.80 2.40
CA ALA A 59 19.73 -13.99 2.94
C ALA A 59 20.57 -14.73 1.87
N SER A 60 20.13 -14.71 0.61
CA SER A 60 20.93 -15.20 -0.51
C SER A 60 22.17 -14.33 -0.76
N LYS A 61 22.04 -13.00 -0.65
CA LYS A 61 23.13 -12.06 -0.86
C LYS A 61 24.16 -12.05 0.28
N SER A 62 23.75 -12.37 1.51
CA SER A 62 24.63 -12.51 2.67
C SER A 62 25.20 -13.93 2.85
N GLY A 63 24.81 -14.89 2.01
CA GLY A 63 25.30 -16.28 2.10
C GLY A 63 24.78 -17.06 3.31
N VAL A 64 23.75 -16.54 4.00
CA VAL A 64 23.20 -17.11 5.26
C VAL A 64 22.27 -18.29 5.01
N VAL A 65 21.78 -18.46 3.77
CA VAL A 65 20.93 -19.58 3.36
C VAL A 65 21.67 -20.44 2.33
N PRO A 66 21.98 -21.71 2.65
CA PRO A 66 22.49 -22.66 1.67
C PRO A 66 21.48 -22.86 0.51
N ARG A 67 21.98 -22.98 -0.73
CA ARG A 67 21.13 -23.31 -1.89
C ARG A 67 20.28 -24.56 -1.60
N GLY A 68 18.96 -24.45 -1.75
CA GLY A 68 18.02 -25.57 -1.66
C GLY A 68 17.27 -25.74 -0.33
N TRP A 69 17.37 -24.80 0.62
CA TRP A 69 16.66 -24.87 1.90
C TRP A 69 15.42 -23.96 1.94
N THR A 70 14.26 -24.54 2.28
CA THR A 70 12.99 -23.82 2.49
C THR A 70 12.86 -23.44 3.97
N TYR A 71 13.04 -22.16 4.30
CA TYR A 71 12.84 -21.68 5.67
C TYR A 71 11.41 -21.16 5.89
N PRO A 72 10.82 -21.36 7.09
CA PRO A 72 9.64 -20.60 7.53
C PRO A 72 9.96 -19.09 7.58
N HIS A 73 9.00 -18.24 7.17
CA HIS A 73 9.16 -16.79 7.03
C HIS A 73 9.77 -16.09 8.25
N ALA A 74 9.37 -16.46 9.46
CA ALA A 74 9.88 -15.88 10.72
C ALA A 74 11.33 -16.28 11.05
N ALA A 75 11.79 -17.44 10.56
CA ALA A 75 13.15 -17.94 10.80
C ALA A 75 14.18 -17.14 9.99
N LEU A 76 13.82 -16.69 8.77
CA LEU A 76 14.69 -15.88 7.92
C LEU A 76 15.01 -14.53 8.56
N TRP A 77 13.99 -13.79 9.02
CA TRP A 77 14.17 -12.51 9.68
C TRP A 77 14.95 -12.63 11.00
N SER A 78 14.78 -13.73 11.73
CA SER A 78 15.57 -14.00 12.94
C SER A 78 17.05 -14.19 12.62
N ARG A 79 17.39 -14.91 11.53
CA ARG A 79 18.78 -15.05 11.10
C ARG A 79 19.38 -13.75 10.56
N LEU A 80 18.61 -13.00 9.78
CA LEU A 80 19.04 -11.70 9.26
C LEU A 80 19.32 -10.69 10.40
N SER A 81 18.66 -10.83 11.55
CA SER A 81 18.90 -9.98 12.73
C SER A 81 20.18 -10.33 13.53
N ASN A 82 20.96 -11.34 13.13
CA ASN A 82 22.25 -11.62 13.75
C ASN A 82 23.25 -10.49 13.43
N SER A 83 23.98 -10.01 14.43
CA SER A 83 24.99 -8.95 14.32
C SER A 83 25.97 -9.20 13.17
N ASP A 84 26.45 -10.43 13.03
CA ASP A 84 27.46 -10.77 12.02
C ASP A 84 26.90 -10.65 10.60
N VAL A 85 25.65 -11.07 10.42
CA VAL A 85 24.93 -10.95 9.15
C VAL A 85 24.63 -9.49 8.83
N THR A 86 24.22 -8.70 9.82
CA THR A 86 23.98 -7.27 9.63
C THR A 86 25.26 -6.52 9.28
N ALA A 87 26.39 -6.90 9.88
CA ALA A 87 27.70 -6.33 9.56
C ALA A 87 28.14 -6.69 8.13
N GLN A 88 27.93 -7.94 7.72
CA GLN A 88 28.19 -8.36 6.34
C GLN A 88 27.34 -7.58 5.33
N LEU A 89 26.05 -7.36 5.61
CA LEU A 89 25.17 -6.57 4.74
C LEU A 89 25.61 -5.09 4.67
N GLN A 90 26.11 -4.54 5.78
CA GLN A 90 26.64 -3.17 5.84
C GLN A 90 27.96 -2.99 5.10
N ALA A 91 28.79 -4.03 5.04
CA ALA A 91 30.10 -3.98 4.39
C ALA A 91 30.04 -4.14 2.86
N ARG A 92 28.85 -4.30 2.27
CA ARG A 92 28.66 -4.46 0.82
C ARG A 92 28.68 -3.14 0.09
N ASP A 93 29.09 -3.18 -1.18
CA ASP A 93 29.06 -2.01 -2.08
C ASP A 93 27.63 -1.47 -2.30
N ASP A 94 26.62 -2.34 -2.26
CA ASP A 94 25.19 -1.98 -2.40
C ASP A 94 24.48 -1.70 -1.05
N ALA A 95 25.23 -1.42 0.03
CA ALA A 95 24.67 -1.23 1.37
C ALA A 95 23.67 -0.08 1.47
N SER A 96 23.87 1.03 0.74
CA SER A 96 22.94 2.16 0.72
C SER A 96 21.58 1.80 0.11
N ASP A 97 21.57 1.01 -0.96
CA ASP A 97 20.34 0.53 -1.58
C ASP A 97 19.63 -0.48 -0.70
N ILE A 98 20.39 -1.37 -0.04
CA ILE A 98 19.84 -2.31 0.94
C ILE A 98 19.17 -1.55 2.09
N ASP A 99 19.82 -0.52 2.63
CA ASP A 99 19.27 0.30 3.71
C ASP A 99 18.00 1.03 3.27
N ARG A 100 17.98 1.61 2.06
CA ARG A 100 16.80 2.27 1.48
C ARG A 100 15.61 1.32 1.35
N ILE A 101 15.83 0.13 0.79
CA ILE A 101 14.78 -0.89 0.62
C ILE A 101 14.27 -1.38 1.98
N LEU A 102 15.17 -1.57 2.95
CA LEU A 102 14.79 -1.96 4.32
C LEU A 102 14.02 -0.86 5.04
N ASN A 103 14.38 0.41 4.86
CA ASN A 103 13.65 1.53 5.41
C ASN A 103 12.23 1.63 4.81
N GLN A 104 12.09 1.40 3.50
CA GLN A 104 10.78 1.30 2.83
C GLN A 104 9.90 0.22 3.44
N ALA A 105 10.45 -0.99 3.58
CA ALA A 105 9.76 -2.10 4.22
C ALA A 105 9.42 -1.80 5.69
N ASP A 106 10.32 -1.17 6.45
CA ASP A 106 10.07 -0.76 7.84
C ASP A 106 8.89 0.21 7.92
N GLN A 107 8.84 1.23 7.07
CA GLN A 107 7.76 2.21 7.04
C GLN A 107 6.42 1.60 6.61
N GLN A 108 6.41 0.73 5.60
CA GLN A 108 5.21 0.01 5.18
C GLN A 108 4.65 -0.89 6.30
N THR A 109 5.52 -1.60 7.02
CA THR A 109 5.09 -2.43 8.17
C THR A 109 4.62 -1.60 9.37
N ARG A 110 5.22 -0.42 9.61
CA ARG A 110 4.76 0.51 10.66
C ARG A 110 3.30 0.89 10.47
N HIS A 111 2.89 1.22 9.24
CA HIS A 111 1.51 1.64 8.95
C HIS A 111 0.48 0.59 9.39
N TRP A 112 0.76 -0.69 9.17
CA TRP A 112 -0.11 -1.78 9.60
C TRP A 112 -0.23 -1.91 11.12
N THR A 113 0.86 -1.68 11.85
CA THR A 113 0.92 -1.90 13.31
C THR A 113 0.62 -0.68 14.15
N GLN A 114 0.74 0.51 13.57
CA GLN A 114 0.52 1.81 14.19
C GLN A 114 -0.27 2.67 13.19
N PRO A 115 -1.54 2.33 12.92
CA PRO A 115 -2.34 3.15 12.02
C PRO A 115 -2.43 4.55 12.62
N ARG A 116 -1.85 5.52 11.91
CA ARG A 116 -2.15 6.93 12.16
C ARG A 116 -3.51 7.14 11.50
N PRO A 117 -4.61 7.24 12.26
CA PRO A 117 -5.96 7.26 11.68
C PRO A 117 -6.15 8.42 10.70
N ASN A 118 -5.31 9.44 10.81
CA ASN A 118 -5.39 10.65 10.01
C ASN A 118 -4.53 10.61 8.75
N LEU A 119 -3.71 9.58 8.49
CA LEU A 119 -2.83 9.54 7.31
C LEU A 119 -3.24 8.44 6.32
N LYS A 120 -3.42 8.84 5.05
CA LYS A 120 -3.78 7.99 3.91
C LYS A 120 -2.60 7.89 2.94
N LEU A 121 -2.46 6.74 2.28
CA LEU A 121 -1.47 6.56 1.21
C LEU A 121 -1.93 7.37 0.01
N ILE A 122 -1.13 8.34 -0.40
CA ILE A 122 -1.43 9.19 -1.54
C ILE A 122 -0.58 8.87 -2.76
N GLY A 123 0.44 8.00 -2.67
CA GLY A 123 1.24 7.66 -3.84
C GLY A 123 2.60 7.08 -3.51
N MET A 124 3.39 6.86 -4.55
CA MET A 124 4.80 6.49 -4.43
C MET A 124 5.63 7.65 -4.97
N CYS A 125 6.68 8.04 -4.25
CA CYS A 125 7.63 9.05 -4.72
C CYS A 125 8.26 8.58 -6.05
N PRO A 126 8.18 9.37 -7.13
CA PRO A 126 8.73 8.99 -8.44
C PRO A 126 10.22 8.69 -8.43
N ASP A 127 11.01 9.40 -7.62
CA ASP A 127 12.46 9.30 -7.67
C ASP A 127 13.02 8.16 -6.81
N CYS A 128 12.49 7.98 -5.60
CA CYS A 128 13.01 6.96 -4.67
C CYS A 128 12.04 5.82 -4.38
N ASN A 129 10.83 5.85 -4.95
CA ASN A 129 9.76 4.88 -4.73
C ASN A 129 9.32 4.77 -3.25
N GLN A 130 9.51 5.84 -2.47
CA GLN A 130 9.06 5.89 -1.08
C GLN A 130 7.54 6.10 -1.02
N PRO A 131 6.78 5.32 -0.23
CA PRO A 131 5.36 5.59 0.01
C PRO A 131 5.15 7.00 0.58
N GLN A 132 4.25 7.76 -0.04
CA GLN A 132 3.87 9.12 0.39
C GLN A 132 2.53 9.08 1.10
N TRP A 133 2.46 9.74 2.24
CA TRP A 133 1.29 9.72 3.11
C TRP A 133 0.83 11.15 3.37
N ALA A 134 -0.47 11.37 3.36
CA ALA A 134 -1.04 12.68 3.61
C ALA A 134 -2.30 12.57 4.45
N ASP A 135 -2.64 13.65 5.14
CA ASP A 135 -3.85 13.70 5.94
C ASP A 135 -5.08 14.13 5.15
N GLU A 136 -6.25 14.11 5.80
CA GLU A 136 -7.50 14.55 5.15
C GLU A 136 -7.52 16.04 4.78
N HIS A 137 -6.62 16.85 5.34
CA HIS A 137 -6.49 18.27 5.02
C HIS A 137 -5.58 18.50 3.81
N THR A 138 -4.89 17.46 3.34
CA THR A 138 -4.01 17.55 2.18
C THR A 138 -4.85 17.64 0.91
N THR A 139 -4.78 18.80 0.25
CA THR A 139 -5.43 19.04 -1.03
C THR A 139 -4.49 18.69 -2.19
N GLY A 140 -5.07 18.39 -3.36
CA GLY A 140 -4.30 17.92 -4.52
C GLY A 140 -3.28 18.93 -5.07
N ASP A 141 -3.42 20.21 -4.75
CA ASP A 141 -2.54 21.32 -5.12
C ASP A 141 -1.40 21.56 -4.11
N MET A 142 -1.41 20.89 -2.95
CA MET A 142 -0.34 21.03 -1.97
C MET A 142 0.97 20.38 -2.43
N HIS A 143 2.08 21.06 -2.14
CA HIS A 143 3.42 20.51 -2.31
C HIS A 143 3.82 19.70 -1.07
N LEU A 144 4.30 18.48 -1.31
CA LEU A 144 4.76 17.54 -0.30
C LEU A 144 6.20 17.14 -0.57
N ALA A 145 7.05 17.34 0.43
CA ALA A 145 8.43 16.87 0.40
C ALA A 145 8.49 15.38 0.73
N CYS A 146 9.18 14.60 -0.10
CA CYS A 146 9.43 13.20 0.21
C CYS A 146 10.31 13.09 1.47
N PRO A 147 9.91 12.31 2.50
CA PRO A 147 10.70 12.18 3.73
C PRO A 147 12.03 11.43 3.53
N ALA A 148 12.22 10.76 2.39
CA ALA A 148 13.42 9.97 2.11
C ALA A 148 14.41 10.69 1.19
N CYS A 149 13.94 11.28 0.08
CA CYS A 149 14.81 11.96 -0.89
C CYS A 149 14.70 13.49 -0.86
N HIS A 150 13.79 14.04 -0.05
CA HIS A 150 13.55 15.48 0.10
C HIS A 150 13.15 16.23 -1.18
N HIS A 151 12.81 15.50 -2.25
CA HIS A 151 12.25 16.10 -3.45
C HIS A 151 10.77 16.47 -3.24
N ASP A 152 10.37 17.60 -3.78
CA ASP A 152 9.01 18.13 -3.65
C ASP A 152 8.12 17.68 -4.81
N TYR A 153 6.89 17.26 -4.49
CA TYR A 153 5.89 16.88 -5.48
C TYR A 153 4.54 17.50 -5.15
N VAL A 154 3.73 17.71 -6.19
CA VAL A 154 2.32 18.06 -6.01
C VAL A 154 1.56 16.81 -5.57
N ALA A 155 0.79 16.90 -4.49
CA ALA A 155 0.06 15.78 -3.91
C ALA A 155 -0.87 15.10 -4.93
N GLY A 156 -1.52 15.88 -5.79
CA GLY A 156 -2.37 15.39 -6.87
C GLY A 156 -1.63 14.50 -7.88
N ASP A 157 -0.37 14.77 -8.17
CA ASP A 157 0.44 13.97 -9.09
C ASP A 157 0.80 12.60 -8.48
N LEU A 158 1.13 12.59 -7.19
CA LEU A 158 1.36 11.35 -6.44
C LEU A 158 0.09 10.49 -6.39
N ILE A 159 -1.06 11.12 -6.16
CA ILE A 159 -2.36 10.42 -6.15
C ILE A 159 -2.66 9.86 -7.54
N THR A 160 -2.31 10.60 -8.57
CA THR A 160 -2.47 10.18 -9.96
C THR A 160 -1.57 9.00 -10.30
N SER A 161 -0.39 8.89 -9.67
CA SER A 161 0.53 7.78 -9.88
C SER A 161 -0.02 6.43 -9.41
N LEU A 162 -1.04 6.43 -8.52
CA LEU A 162 -1.72 5.19 -8.09
C LEU A 162 -2.71 4.66 -9.13
N TYR A 163 -3.15 5.48 -10.08
CA TYR A 163 -4.21 5.09 -11.01
C TYR A 163 -3.98 3.81 -11.80
N PRO A 164 -2.78 3.51 -12.34
CA PRO A 164 -2.54 2.25 -13.06
C PRO A 164 -2.75 1.01 -12.17
N ALA A 165 -2.44 1.11 -10.88
CA ALA A 165 -2.66 0.03 -9.92
C ALA A 165 -4.15 -0.13 -9.54
N LEU A 166 -4.90 0.98 -9.57
CA LEU A 166 -6.33 1.02 -9.24
C LEU A 166 -7.23 0.65 -10.43
N GLU A 167 -6.72 0.70 -11.66
CA GLU A 167 -7.46 0.50 -12.90
C GLU A 167 -8.25 -0.82 -12.93
N TRP A 168 -7.65 -1.89 -12.40
CA TRP A 168 -8.19 -3.25 -12.41
C TRP A 168 -9.21 -3.52 -11.32
N ILE A 169 -9.38 -2.61 -10.35
CA ILE A 169 -10.31 -2.80 -9.24
C ILE A 169 -11.75 -2.68 -9.76
N THR A 170 -12.57 -3.69 -9.49
CA THR A 170 -14.00 -3.66 -9.79
C THR A 170 -14.83 -3.62 -8.52
N GLY A 171 -15.92 -2.85 -8.53
CA GLY A 171 -16.82 -2.80 -7.39
C GLY A 171 -18.12 -2.08 -7.72
N THR A 172 -19.09 -2.23 -6.82
CA THR A 172 -20.29 -1.37 -6.83
C THR A 172 -19.90 0.08 -6.58
N ALA A 173 -20.73 1.04 -6.99
CA ALA A 173 -20.46 2.47 -6.80
C ALA A 173 -20.10 2.84 -5.34
N THR A 174 -20.75 2.22 -4.35
CA THR A 174 -20.45 2.44 -2.92
C THR A 174 -19.10 1.89 -2.51
N GLN A 175 -18.73 0.69 -3.01
CA GLN A 175 -17.41 0.10 -2.75
C GLN A 175 -16.31 0.94 -3.38
N LEU A 176 -16.49 1.36 -4.63
CA LEU A 176 -15.52 2.21 -5.33
C LEU A 176 -15.37 3.58 -4.65
N THR A 177 -16.48 4.22 -4.26
CA THR A 177 -16.44 5.48 -3.49
C THR A 177 -15.55 5.35 -2.25
N ARG A 178 -15.70 4.26 -1.50
CA ARG A 178 -14.89 4.02 -0.30
C ARG A 178 -13.42 3.89 -0.64
N ILE A 179 -13.08 3.04 -1.62
CA ILE A 179 -11.69 2.81 -2.02
C ILE A 179 -11.05 4.11 -2.54
N ILE A 180 -11.76 4.88 -3.35
CA ILE A 180 -11.29 6.17 -3.89
C ILE A 180 -11.08 7.19 -2.75
N ASN A 181 -12.01 7.29 -1.80
CA ASN A 181 -11.87 8.19 -0.65
C ASN A 181 -10.75 7.79 0.30
N ASP A 182 -10.38 6.51 0.35
CA ASP A 182 -9.23 6.02 1.11
C ASP A 182 -7.89 6.43 0.48
N THR A 183 -7.86 6.84 -0.80
CA THR A 183 -6.66 7.37 -1.49
C THR A 183 -6.57 8.90 -1.48
N GLY A 184 -7.41 9.60 -0.70
CA GLY A 184 -7.44 11.06 -0.63
C GLY A 184 -8.22 11.75 -1.74
N LEU A 185 -8.80 11.00 -2.68
CA LEU A 185 -9.65 11.53 -3.74
C LEU A 185 -11.11 11.60 -3.29
N HIS A 186 -11.82 12.67 -3.61
CA HIS A 186 -13.24 12.80 -3.25
C HIS A 186 -14.15 12.50 -4.44
N VAL A 187 -14.68 11.27 -4.50
CA VAL A 187 -15.67 10.84 -5.50
C VAL A 187 -16.90 10.30 -4.78
N SER A 188 -18.05 10.98 -4.90
CA SER A 188 -19.27 10.54 -4.25
C SER A 188 -19.97 9.40 -5.02
N THR A 189 -20.73 8.56 -4.30
CA THR A 189 -21.52 7.49 -4.93
C THR A 189 -22.56 8.03 -5.90
N SER A 190 -23.16 9.19 -5.59
CA SER A 190 -24.10 9.87 -6.49
C SER A 190 -23.44 10.33 -7.79
N LEU A 191 -22.18 10.75 -7.72
CA LEU A 191 -21.40 11.14 -8.89
C LEU A 191 -21.12 9.94 -9.81
N ILE A 192 -20.73 8.79 -9.26
CA ILE A 192 -20.55 7.55 -10.04
C ILE A 192 -21.87 7.12 -10.70
N ARG A 193 -22.99 7.17 -9.97
CA ARG A 193 -24.32 6.87 -10.54
C ARG A 193 -24.68 7.84 -11.67
N LYS A 194 -24.34 9.12 -11.54
CA LYS A 194 -24.53 10.13 -12.59
C LYS A 194 -23.70 9.81 -13.83
N TYR A 195 -22.46 9.34 -13.66
CA TYR A 195 -21.63 8.90 -14.79
C TYR A 195 -22.26 7.72 -15.52
N ALA A 196 -22.76 6.72 -14.79
CA ALA A 196 -23.44 5.57 -15.37
C ALA A 196 -24.74 5.98 -16.11
N HIS A 197 -25.57 6.83 -15.50
CA HIS A 197 -26.78 7.36 -16.15
C HIS A 197 -26.47 8.15 -17.43
N LYS A 198 -25.30 8.80 -17.50
CA LYS A 198 -24.86 9.52 -18.69
C LYS A 198 -24.15 8.63 -19.72
N HIS A 199 -24.09 7.31 -19.49
CA HIS A 199 -23.35 6.37 -20.34
C HIS A 199 -21.86 6.73 -20.50
N TRP A 200 -21.28 7.40 -19.49
CA TRP A 200 -19.85 7.73 -19.46
C TRP A 200 -19.01 6.58 -18.91
N ILE A 201 -19.64 5.71 -18.12
CA ILE A 201 -19.10 4.44 -17.65
C ILE A 201 -20.16 3.37 -17.86
N GLU A 202 -19.75 2.17 -18.24
CA GLU A 202 -20.64 1.02 -18.44
C GLU A 202 -20.40 -0.03 -17.35
N PRO A 203 -21.44 -0.73 -16.88
CA PRO A 203 -21.27 -1.80 -15.91
C PRO A 203 -20.55 -3.00 -16.56
N VAL A 204 -19.54 -3.52 -15.89
CA VAL A 204 -18.81 -4.72 -16.33
C VAL A 204 -19.45 -6.02 -15.84
N ALA A 205 -20.27 -5.93 -14.80
CA ALA A 205 -21.03 -7.04 -14.24
C ALA A 205 -22.16 -6.52 -13.33
N HIS A 206 -22.93 -7.45 -12.78
CA HIS A 206 -23.83 -7.21 -11.66
C HIS A 206 -23.45 -8.11 -10.49
N ASP A 207 -23.57 -7.60 -9.26
CA ASP A 207 -23.33 -8.40 -8.06
C ASP A 207 -24.51 -9.37 -7.79
N PRO A 208 -24.39 -10.30 -6.83
CA PRO A 208 -25.47 -11.25 -6.49
C PRO A 208 -26.79 -10.60 -6.03
N LYS A 209 -26.79 -9.30 -5.74
CA LYS A 209 -27.97 -8.51 -5.36
C LYS A 209 -28.50 -7.67 -6.54
N GLY A 210 -28.01 -7.91 -7.76
CA GLY A 210 -28.41 -7.20 -8.97
C GLY A 210 -27.85 -5.78 -9.07
N ARG A 211 -26.86 -5.40 -8.26
CA ARG A 211 -26.26 -4.04 -8.32
C ARG A 211 -25.16 -4.00 -9.36
N ALA A 212 -25.18 -2.96 -10.19
CA ALA A 212 -24.15 -2.72 -11.19
C ALA A 212 -22.74 -2.61 -10.58
N VAL A 213 -21.79 -3.30 -11.19
CA VAL A 213 -20.36 -3.32 -10.86
C VAL A 213 -19.62 -2.59 -11.97
N TYR A 214 -18.72 -1.68 -11.59
CA TYR A 214 -17.94 -0.84 -12.50
C TYR A 214 -16.45 -1.09 -12.30
N ARG A 215 -15.65 -0.76 -13.32
CA ARG A 215 -14.19 -0.65 -13.17
C ARG A 215 -13.82 0.71 -12.58
N MET A 216 -12.90 0.70 -11.64
CA MET A 216 -12.40 1.90 -10.98
C MET A 216 -11.64 2.81 -11.96
N GLY A 217 -10.89 2.23 -12.91
CA GLY A 217 -10.22 2.97 -13.98
C GLY A 217 -11.18 3.85 -14.79
N ASP A 218 -12.34 3.32 -15.19
CA ASP A 218 -13.35 4.05 -15.96
C ASP A 218 -13.91 5.23 -15.18
N VAL A 219 -14.22 5.01 -13.89
CA VAL A 219 -14.72 6.05 -12.98
C VAL A 219 -13.71 7.19 -12.84
N LEU A 220 -12.44 6.86 -12.62
CA LEU A 220 -11.38 7.84 -12.40
C LEU A 220 -11.02 8.60 -13.67
N ASN A 221 -11.06 7.94 -14.83
CA ASN A 221 -10.82 8.59 -16.11
C ASN A 221 -11.90 9.64 -16.42
N VAL A 222 -13.17 9.33 -16.15
CA VAL A 222 -14.29 10.28 -16.30
C VAL A 222 -14.20 11.40 -15.27
N TRP A 223 -13.88 11.08 -14.01
CA TRP A 223 -13.70 12.10 -12.97
C TRP A 223 -12.60 13.11 -13.33
N ARG A 224 -11.43 12.63 -13.79
CA ARG A 224 -10.32 13.48 -14.26
C ARG A 224 -10.72 14.39 -15.41
N LYS A 225 -11.38 13.84 -16.44
CA LYS A 225 -11.86 14.63 -17.59
C LYS A 225 -12.77 15.77 -17.14
N ASN A 226 -13.62 15.54 -16.14
CA ASN A 226 -14.52 16.58 -15.64
C ASN A 226 -13.80 17.66 -14.82
N LEU A 227 -12.69 17.35 -14.15
CA LEU A 227 -11.85 18.34 -13.45
C LEU A 227 -11.11 19.26 -14.41
N THR A 228 -10.59 18.72 -15.52
CA THR A 228 -9.87 19.50 -16.54
C THR A 228 -10.78 20.32 -17.46
N SER A 229 -12.10 20.19 -17.33
CA SER A 229 -13.09 20.83 -18.20
C SER A 229 -13.70 22.12 -17.64
N HIS A 230 -13.23 22.59 -16.47
CA HIS A 230 -13.61 23.88 -15.90
C HIS A 230 -12.33 24.73 -15.75
N PRO A 231 -12.02 25.59 -16.73
CA PRO A 231 -11.07 26.69 -16.53
C PRO A 231 -11.60 27.73 -15.54
#